data_AF-A0A845YJL4-F1
#
_entry.id   AF-A0A845YJL4-F1
#
_cell.length_a   1.000
_cell.length_b   1.000
_cell.length_c   1.000
_cell.angle_alpha   90.00
_cell.angle_beta   90.00
_cell.angle_gamma   90.00
#
_symmetry.space_group_name_H-M   'P 1'
#
loop_
_entity.id
_entity.type
_entity.pdbx_description
1 polymer ?
#
loop_
_entity_poly.entity_id
_entity_poly.type
_entity_poly.pdbx_seq_one_letter_code
_entity_poly.pdbx_strand_id
1 'polypeptide(L)'
;MEPTELTKPTNPVMIAIDATTVKQLKQLIIELSSRGEIRSTGDGQFSVYDLIQNAAAKKSTREVWARLTENYSEVVTICDYLKFPGRGQRETPVTNLEGCIYIISLLPGDVGEKLRRLQAKITSQVVEQVAEPSTPQLPTSEVVRSEKEIDLELAKAQIELANAQIKLIEAKKAYQESSYWIRETVGTATLDYLRGDKPLALPPAPEPEKVFVEKDGSVVGSSKSRYSLTSLLRSAGYSELEARSRTLQKQAKEDLATIGINFTTGEGLEIAEYVRSHKVCPEDRRQDAIAALVQSKTTQGNIWQGGLDLD
;
A
#
# COMPACT_ATOMS: atom_id res chain seq x y z
N MET A 1 -54.07 26.12 23.60
CA MET A 1 -53.14 25.47 22.65
C MET A 1 -52.27 24.56 23.50
N GLU A 2 -52.53 23.25 23.46
CA GLU A 2 -51.69 22.27 24.14
C GLU A 2 -50.38 22.11 23.37
N PRO A 3 -49.22 22.05 24.06
CA PRO A 3 -47.93 21.83 23.43
C PRO A 3 -47.87 20.40 22.89
N THR A 4 -47.73 20.26 21.58
CA THR A 4 -47.49 18.97 20.91
C THR A 4 -46.25 18.32 21.52
N GLU A 5 -46.44 17.22 22.24
CA GLU A 5 -45.33 16.43 22.78
C GLU A 5 -44.46 15.93 21.62
N LEU A 6 -43.20 16.36 21.63
CA LEU A 6 -42.17 15.92 20.68
C LEU A 6 -41.92 14.43 20.95
N THR A 7 -42.44 13.56 20.09
CA THR A 7 -42.24 12.12 20.19
C THR A 7 -40.76 11.81 20.17
N LYS A 8 -40.30 11.02 21.15
CA LYS A 8 -38.89 10.63 21.30
C LYS A 8 -38.36 10.01 20.00
N PRO A 9 -37.08 10.27 19.65
CA PRO A 9 -36.50 9.76 18.41
C PRO A 9 -36.59 8.23 18.38
N THR A 10 -37.20 7.73 17.31
CA THR A 10 -37.30 6.32 16.97
C THR A 10 -35.92 5.67 16.99
N ASN A 11 -35.82 4.46 17.56
CA ASN A 11 -34.57 3.70 17.62
C ASN A 11 -33.91 3.62 16.23
N PRO A 12 -32.57 3.75 16.14
CA PRO A 12 -31.87 3.69 14.86
C PRO A 12 -32.11 2.32 14.21
N VAL A 13 -32.56 2.34 12.95
CA VAL A 13 -32.68 1.14 12.13
C VAL A 13 -31.26 0.67 11.80
N MET A 14 -30.87 -0.47 12.36
CA MET A 14 -29.57 -1.09 12.07
C MET A 14 -29.66 -1.76 10.70
N ILE A 15 -29.02 -1.18 9.69
CA ILE A 15 -28.97 -1.72 8.33
C ILE A 15 -27.78 -2.68 8.24
N ALA A 16 -28.04 -3.93 7.91
CA ALA A 16 -27.01 -4.93 7.69
C ALA A 16 -26.52 -4.85 6.23
N ILE A 17 -25.27 -4.44 6.01
CA ILE A 17 -24.64 -4.45 4.69
C ILE A 17 -23.79 -5.72 4.57
N ASP A 18 -23.91 -6.43 3.44
CA ASP A 18 -23.11 -7.63 3.16
C ASP A 18 -21.60 -7.33 3.24
N ALA A 19 -20.89 -8.05 4.10
CA ALA A 19 -19.45 -7.89 4.34
C ALA A 19 -18.62 -8.04 3.06
N THR A 20 -19.08 -8.85 2.10
CA THR A 20 -18.43 -9.02 0.79
C THR A 20 -18.45 -7.71 0.00
N THR A 21 -19.56 -6.99 0.05
CA THR A 21 -19.75 -5.71 -0.65
C THR A 21 -18.87 -4.62 -0.05
N VAL A 22 -18.76 -4.58 1.28
CA VAL A 22 -17.82 -3.69 1.98
C VAL A 22 -16.36 -4.01 1.60
N LYS A 23 -16.00 -5.29 1.52
CA LYS A 23 -14.66 -5.73 1.09
C LYS A 23 -14.36 -5.30 -0.34
N GLN A 24 -15.33 -5.41 -1.26
CA GLN A 24 -15.18 -4.98 -2.65
C GLN A 24 -14.99 -3.46 -2.77
N LEU A 25 -15.74 -2.67 -1.97
CA LEU A 25 -15.57 -1.23 -1.94
C LEU A 25 -14.16 -0.83 -1.45
N LYS A 26 -13.69 -1.45 -0.36
CA LYS A 26 -12.31 -1.25 0.15
C LYS A 26 -11.26 -1.60 -0.92
N GLN A 27 -11.45 -2.72 -1.62
CA GLN A 27 -10.52 -3.14 -2.67
C GLN A 27 -10.49 -2.15 -3.84
N LEU A 28 -11.63 -1.57 -4.21
CA LEU A 28 -11.71 -0.55 -5.26
C LEU A 28 -10.93 0.72 -4.88
N ILE A 29 -11.02 1.14 -3.62
CA ILE A 29 -10.27 2.30 -3.09
C ILE A 29 -8.75 2.02 -3.11
N ILE A 30 -8.34 0.80 -2.75
CA ILE A 30 -6.93 0.39 -2.83
C ILE A 30 -6.45 0.36 -4.29
N GLU A 31 -7.27 -0.16 -5.22
CA GLU A 31 -6.96 -0.19 -6.66
C GLU A 31 -6.79 1.23 -7.22
N LEU A 32 -7.62 2.18 -6.80
CA LEU A 32 -7.49 3.58 -7.18
C LEU A 32 -6.18 4.18 -6.68
N SER A 33 -5.78 3.84 -5.46
CA SER A 33 -4.54 4.34 -4.85
C SER A 33 -3.29 3.71 -5.45
N SER A 34 -3.38 2.52 -6.03
CA SER A 34 -2.22 1.82 -6.64
C SER A 34 -1.92 2.25 -8.07
N ARG A 35 -2.89 2.85 -8.79
CA ARG A 35 -2.72 3.32 -10.18
C ARG A 35 -1.85 4.58 -10.30
N GLY A 36 -1.69 5.31 -9.19
CA GLY A 36 -0.90 6.52 -9.13
C GLY A 36 -1.16 7.24 -7.81
N GLU A 37 -0.28 8.16 -7.48
CA GLU A 37 -0.42 8.96 -6.26
C GLU A 37 -1.58 9.95 -6.43
N ILE A 38 -2.60 9.84 -5.57
CA ILE A 38 -3.66 10.86 -5.43
C ILE A 38 -3.19 11.81 -4.34
N ARG A 39 -2.86 13.05 -4.72
CA ARG A 39 -2.47 14.05 -3.73
C ARG A 39 -3.62 14.32 -2.77
N SER A 40 -3.29 14.42 -1.50
CA SER A 40 -4.22 14.79 -0.44
C SER A 40 -3.68 15.93 0.39
N THR A 41 -4.58 16.64 1.04
CA THR A 41 -4.29 17.69 2.00
C THR A 41 -4.29 17.12 3.42
N GLY A 42 -3.72 17.83 4.38
CA GLY A 42 -3.65 17.36 5.79
C GLY A 42 -5.01 17.22 6.47
N ASP A 43 -6.03 17.90 5.95
CA ASP A 43 -7.44 17.89 6.34
C ASP A 43 -8.28 16.83 5.60
N GLY A 44 -7.65 15.97 4.78
CA GLY A 44 -8.32 14.83 4.16
C GLY A 44 -9.10 15.15 2.88
N GLN A 45 -8.79 16.28 2.21
CA GLN A 45 -9.28 16.55 0.86
C GLN A 45 -8.35 15.94 -0.18
N PHE A 46 -8.90 15.48 -1.31
CA PHE A 46 -8.20 14.79 -2.37
C PHE A 46 -8.24 15.58 -3.68
N SER A 47 -7.15 15.57 -4.44
CA SER A 47 -7.07 16.16 -5.79
C SER A 47 -8.03 15.45 -6.75
N VAL A 48 -9.04 16.18 -7.23
CA VAL A 48 -10.02 15.65 -8.19
C VAL A 48 -9.36 15.38 -9.55
N TYR A 49 -8.34 16.15 -9.93
CA TYR A 49 -7.59 15.87 -11.15
C TYR A 49 -6.84 14.53 -11.08
N ASP A 50 -6.15 14.26 -9.97
CA ASP A 50 -5.41 13.00 -9.83
C ASP A 50 -6.41 11.82 -9.73
N LEU A 51 -7.54 12.04 -9.06
CA LEU A 51 -8.66 11.08 -8.99
C LEU A 51 -9.17 10.71 -10.39
N ILE A 52 -9.51 11.72 -11.22
CA ILE A 52 -10.00 11.50 -12.58
C ILE A 52 -8.95 10.79 -13.43
N GLN A 53 -7.68 11.17 -13.30
CA GLN A 53 -6.59 10.54 -14.04
C GLN A 53 -6.48 9.05 -13.70
N ASN A 54 -6.53 8.69 -12.41
CA ASN A 54 -6.43 7.30 -11.95
C ASN A 54 -7.69 6.47 -12.22
N ALA A 55 -8.87 7.06 -12.05
CA ALA A 55 -10.15 6.38 -12.22
C ALA A 55 -10.50 6.16 -13.70
N ALA A 56 -10.30 7.19 -14.55
CA ALA A 56 -10.68 7.13 -15.96
C ALA A 56 -9.54 6.68 -16.89
N ALA A 57 -8.29 6.61 -16.40
CA ALA A 57 -7.09 6.30 -17.19
C ALA A 57 -6.92 7.18 -18.45
N LYS A 58 -7.46 8.42 -18.42
CA LYS A 58 -7.40 9.35 -19.55
C LYS A 58 -6.31 10.39 -19.38
N LYS A 59 -5.65 10.74 -20.50
CA LYS A 59 -4.63 11.80 -20.53
C LYS A 59 -5.20 13.22 -20.40
N SER A 60 -6.48 13.43 -20.72
CA SER A 60 -7.12 14.76 -20.72
C SER A 60 -8.02 15.02 -19.51
N THR A 61 -7.47 14.88 -18.31
CA THR A 61 -8.15 15.10 -17.02
C THR A 61 -8.94 16.40 -16.95
N ARG A 62 -8.40 17.51 -17.49
CA ARG A 62 -9.05 18.83 -17.46
C ARG A 62 -10.29 18.90 -18.36
N GLU A 63 -10.27 18.23 -19.50
CA GLU A 63 -11.44 18.16 -20.39
C GLU A 63 -12.55 17.33 -19.76
N VAL A 64 -12.18 16.23 -19.10
CA VAL A 64 -13.13 15.40 -18.34
C VAL A 64 -13.75 16.21 -17.20
N TRP A 65 -12.95 16.98 -16.46
CA TRP A 65 -13.44 17.89 -15.43
C TRP A 65 -14.38 18.95 -16.00
N ALA A 66 -14.00 19.63 -17.08
CA ALA A 66 -14.84 20.64 -17.72
C ALA A 66 -16.21 20.06 -18.14
N ARG A 67 -16.21 18.85 -18.73
CA ARG A 67 -17.43 18.14 -19.08
C ARG A 67 -18.25 17.76 -17.83
N LEU A 68 -17.61 17.32 -16.75
CA LEU A 68 -18.32 17.01 -15.50
C LEU A 68 -19.02 18.25 -14.96
N THR A 69 -18.32 19.40 -14.90
CA THR A 69 -18.89 20.64 -14.37
C THR A 69 -19.99 21.23 -15.27
N GLU A 70 -19.94 20.96 -16.58
CA GLU A 70 -20.97 21.39 -17.52
C GLU A 70 -22.26 20.56 -17.39
N ASN A 71 -22.14 19.25 -17.16
CA ASN A 71 -23.29 18.34 -17.10
C ASN A 71 -23.84 18.14 -15.67
N TYR A 72 -23.02 18.36 -14.65
CA TYR A 72 -23.33 18.11 -13.24
C TYR A 72 -22.82 19.29 -12.39
N SER A 73 -23.57 20.40 -12.39
CA SER A 73 -23.18 21.64 -11.70
C SER A 73 -22.98 21.46 -10.19
N GLU A 74 -23.65 20.49 -9.58
CA GLU A 74 -23.52 20.08 -8.18
C GLU A 74 -22.10 19.61 -7.83
N VAL A 75 -21.37 19.05 -8.79
CA VAL A 75 -19.97 18.65 -8.61
C VAL A 75 -19.10 19.85 -8.25
N VAL A 76 -19.43 21.04 -8.76
CA VAL A 76 -18.71 22.27 -8.41
C VAL A 76 -18.98 22.67 -6.96
N THR A 77 -20.20 22.45 -6.48
CA THR A 77 -20.61 22.87 -5.12
C THR A 77 -19.99 22.01 -4.01
N ILE A 78 -19.65 20.76 -4.30
CA ILE A 78 -19.00 19.84 -3.36
C ILE A 78 -17.47 19.94 -3.39
N CYS A 79 -16.91 20.74 -4.30
CA CYS A 79 -15.46 20.88 -4.46
C CYS A 79 -15.00 22.27 -4.03
N ASP A 80 -13.89 22.29 -3.31
CA ASP A 80 -13.12 23.51 -3.07
C ASP A 80 -11.98 23.62 -4.08
N TYR A 81 -11.37 24.79 -4.20
CA TYR A 81 -10.18 24.98 -5.01
C TYR A 81 -8.98 25.25 -4.11
N LEU A 82 -7.98 24.39 -4.23
CA LEU A 82 -6.75 24.51 -3.44
C LEU A 82 -5.53 24.45 -4.34
N LYS A 83 -4.50 25.22 -3.97
CA LYS A 83 -3.21 25.21 -4.63
C LYS A 83 -2.25 24.34 -3.83
N PHE A 84 -1.99 23.13 -4.33
CA PHE A 84 -1.00 22.24 -3.72
C PHE A 84 0.40 22.89 -3.69
N PRO A 85 1.22 22.58 -2.67
CA PRO A 85 2.59 23.09 -2.60
C PRO A 85 3.41 22.62 -3.81
N GLY A 86 4.19 23.54 -4.39
CA GLY A 86 5.05 23.27 -5.55
C GLY A 86 5.08 24.43 -6.55
N ARG A 87 6.23 24.63 -7.20
CA ARG A 87 6.40 25.72 -8.18
C ARG A 87 5.52 25.46 -9.41
N GLY A 88 4.75 26.47 -9.81
CA GLY A 88 3.91 26.41 -11.01
C GLY A 88 2.62 25.60 -10.87
N GLN A 89 2.27 25.15 -9.67
CA GLN A 89 0.99 24.50 -9.42
C GLN A 89 -0.15 25.48 -9.67
N ARG A 90 -1.21 24.98 -10.31
CA ARG A 90 -2.45 25.72 -10.53
C ARG A 90 -3.45 25.35 -9.43
N GLU A 91 -4.45 26.21 -9.24
CA GLU A 91 -5.61 25.82 -8.46
C GLU A 91 -6.17 24.50 -9.01
N THR A 92 -6.41 23.59 -8.09
CA THR A 92 -6.84 22.22 -8.35
C THR A 92 -8.11 22.01 -7.55
N PRO A 93 -9.20 21.52 -8.18
CA PRO A 93 -10.39 21.14 -7.45
C PRO A 93 -10.05 20.01 -6.48
N VAL A 94 -10.46 20.16 -5.23
CA VAL A 94 -10.29 19.20 -4.15
C VAL A 94 -11.62 18.89 -3.51
N THR A 95 -11.77 17.67 -3.00
CA THR A 95 -13.01 17.23 -2.34
C THR A 95 -12.70 16.22 -1.24
N ASN A 96 -13.59 16.07 -0.27
CA ASN A 96 -13.53 14.98 0.71
C ASN A 96 -13.84 13.60 0.08
N LEU A 97 -13.77 12.55 0.90
CA LEU A 97 -14.01 11.17 0.46
C LEU A 97 -15.41 10.96 -0.16
N GLU A 98 -16.44 11.58 0.41
CA GLU A 98 -17.81 11.48 -0.10
C GLU A 98 -17.90 12.05 -1.52
N GLY A 99 -17.36 13.24 -1.75
CA GLY A 99 -17.32 13.82 -3.09
C GLY A 99 -16.43 13.05 -4.06
N CYS A 100 -15.36 12.38 -3.59
CA CYS A 100 -14.62 11.44 -4.44
C CYS A 100 -15.50 10.30 -4.95
N ILE A 101 -16.25 9.65 -4.05
CA ILE A 101 -17.17 8.55 -4.39
C ILE A 101 -18.22 9.06 -5.39
N TYR A 102 -18.79 10.23 -5.13
CA TYR A 102 -19.76 10.86 -6.02
C TYR A 102 -19.18 11.12 -7.41
N ILE A 103 -18.03 11.79 -7.52
CA ILE A 103 -17.38 12.08 -8.80
C ILE A 103 -17.03 10.80 -9.56
N ILE A 104 -16.45 9.79 -8.90
CA ILE A 104 -16.12 8.51 -9.55
C ILE A 104 -17.37 7.84 -10.12
N SER A 105 -18.51 7.92 -9.43
CA SER A 105 -19.77 7.35 -9.89
C SER A 105 -20.27 8.02 -11.19
N LEU A 106 -19.88 9.26 -11.46
CA LEU A 106 -20.21 10.00 -12.70
C LEU A 106 -19.21 9.74 -13.83
N LEU A 107 -18.00 9.24 -13.52
CA LEU A 107 -16.97 9.03 -14.52
C LEU A 107 -17.27 7.84 -15.44
N PRO A 108 -16.94 7.97 -16.74
CA PRO A 108 -16.94 6.85 -17.66
C PRO A 108 -15.71 5.95 -17.43
N GLY A 109 -15.89 4.63 -17.57
CA GLY A 109 -14.82 3.62 -17.46
C GLY A 109 -15.06 2.59 -16.37
N ASP A 110 -14.16 1.61 -16.32
CA ASP A 110 -14.34 0.38 -15.52
C ASP A 110 -14.46 0.65 -14.02
N VAL A 111 -13.71 1.61 -13.48
CA VAL A 111 -13.74 1.91 -12.04
C VAL A 111 -15.07 2.54 -11.64
N GLY A 112 -15.54 3.53 -12.42
CA GLY A 112 -16.84 4.14 -12.19
C GLY A 112 -17.98 3.14 -12.36
N GLU A 113 -17.88 2.23 -13.35
CA GLU A 113 -18.86 1.16 -13.53
C GLU A 113 -18.90 0.19 -12.35
N LYS A 114 -17.73 -0.29 -11.89
CA LYS A 114 -17.63 -1.15 -10.70
C LYS A 114 -18.27 -0.47 -9.49
N LEU A 115 -17.97 0.82 -9.27
CA LEU A 115 -18.54 1.58 -8.14
C LEU A 115 -20.06 1.66 -8.24
N ARG A 116 -20.61 2.04 -9.40
CA ARG A 116 -22.07 2.13 -9.61
C ARG A 116 -22.76 0.79 -9.37
N ARG A 117 -22.17 -0.32 -9.81
CA ARG A 117 -22.69 -1.68 -9.54
C ARG A 117 -22.71 -2.01 -8.05
N LEU A 118 -21.65 -1.65 -7.31
CA LEU A 118 -21.60 -1.84 -5.86
C LEU A 118 -22.62 -0.97 -5.14
N GLN A 119 -22.74 0.30 -5.52
CA GLN A 119 -23.73 1.22 -4.96
C GLN A 119 -25.16 0.73 -5.19
N ALA A 120 -25.47 0.23 -6.39
CA ALA A 120 -26.77 -0.36 -6.69
C ALA A 120 -27.04 -1.58 -5.80
N LYS A 121 -26.05 -2.48 -5.63
CA LYS A 121 -26.18 -3.65 -4.75
C LYS A 121 -26.44 -3.27 -3.30
N ILE A 122 -25.69 -2.31 -2.75
CA ILE A 122 -25.92 -1.80 -1.38
C ILE A 122 -27.32 -1.21 -1.28
N THR A 123 -27.69 -0.36 -2.23
CA THR A 123 -28.99 0.34 -2.21
C THR A 123 -30.14 -0.67 -2.27
N SER A 124 -30.06 -1.70 -3.11
CA SER A 124 -31.06 -2.76 -3.16
C SER A 124 -31.19 -3.49 -1.82
N GLN A 125 -30.07 -3.84 -1.16
CA GLN A 125 -30.09 -4.48 0.15
C GLN A 125 -30.74 -3.59 1.21
N VAL A 126 -30.48 -2.28 1.19
CA VAL A 126 -31.10 -1.32 2.10
C VAL A 126 -32.60 -1.19 1.82
N VAL A 127 -32.99 -1.06 0.56
CA VAL A 127 -34.39 -0.92 0.17
C VAL A 127 -35.18 -2.17 0.54
N GLU A 128 -34.64 -3.38 0.31
CA GLU A 128 -35.27 -4.64 0.72
C GLU A 128 -35.51 -4.69 2.24
N GLN A 129 -34.52 -4.30 3.05
CA GLN A 129 -34.65 -4.26 4.51
C GLN A 129 -35.66 -3.21 5.01
N VAL A 130 -35.85 -2.12 4.27
CA VAL A 130 -36.80 -1.04 4.63
C VAL A 130 -38.21 -1.34 4.08
N ALA A 131 -38.31 -2.03 2.95
CA ALA A 131 -39.56 -2.30 2.25
C ALA A 131 -40.34 -3.47 2.82
N GLU A 132 -39.73 -4.36 3.60
CA GLU A 132 -40.49 -5.32 4.39
C GLU A 132 -41.19 -4.57 5.54
N PRO A 133 -42.52 -4.33 5.47
CA PRO A 133 -43.23 -3.76 6.60
C PRO A 133 -43.06 -4.75 7.73
N SER A 134 -42.43 -4.30 8.79
CA SER A 134 -42.27 -5.04 10.03
C SER A 134 -43.63 -5.52 10.51
N THR A 135 -44.04 -6.72 10.06
CA THR A 135 -44.85 -7.60 10.87
C THR A 135 -44.03 -7.75 12.15
N PRO A 136 -44.62 -7.56 13.35
CA PRO A 136 -43.89 -7.79 14.59
C PRO A 136 -43.47 -9.26 14.64
N GLN A 137 -42.31 -9.57 14.06
CA GLN A 137 -41.69 -10.86 14.18
C GLN A 137 -41.14 -10.87 15.61
N LEU A 138 -41.79 -11.67 16.46
CA LEU A 138 -41.18 -12.19 17.67
C LEU A 138 -39.74 -12.59 17.32
N PRO A 139 -38.74 -12.21 18.14
CA PRO A 139 -37.34 -12.38 17.81
C PRO A 139 -37.08 -13.84 17.46
N THR A 140 -36.95 -14.12 16.17
CA THR A 140 -36.55 -15.42 15.66
C THR A 140 -35.09 -15.59 16.09
N SER A 141 -34.88 -16.55 16.97
CA SER A 141 -33.58 -16.91 17.51
C SER A 141 -32.70 -17.54 16.42
N GLU A 142 -32.10 -16.73 15.56
CA GLU A 142 -31.07 -17.10 14.56
C GLU A 142 -30.69 -15.80 13.83
N VAL A 143 -29.47 -15.25 13.80
CA VAL A 143 -28.14 -15.60 14.32
C VAL A 143 -27.62 -14.30 14.94
N VAL A 144 -27.93 -14.07 16.22
CA VAL A 144 -27.16 -13.11 17.00
C VAL A 144 -25.83 -13.82 17.25
N ARG A 145 -24.82 -13.62 16.38
CA ARG A 145 -23.44 -13.77 16.84
C ARG A 145 -23.37 -12.90 18.07
N SER A 146 -23.25 -13.54 19.24
CA SER A 146 -23.29 -12.81 20.50
C SER A 146 -22.31 -11.66 20.41
N GLU A 147 -22.63 -10.50 20.94
CA GLU A 147 -21.75 -9.32 20.92
C GLU A 147 -20.32 -9.70 21.37
N LYS A 148 -20.24 -10.66 22.30
CA LYS A 148 -19.02 -11.33 22.76
C LYS A 148 -18.20 -12.05 21.68
N GLU A 149 -18.83 -12.63 20.67
CA GLU A 149 -18.16 -13.34 19.57
C GLU A 149 -17.57 -12.35 18.56
N ILE A 150 -18.25 -11.24 18.32
CA ILE A 150 -17.73 -10.13 17.50
C ILE A 150 -16.56 -9.46 18.23
N ASP A 151 -16.70 -9.20 19.53
CA ASP A 151 -15.62 -8.66 20.37
C ASP A 151 -14.42 -9.60 20.42
N LEU A 152 -14.65 -10.92 20.45
CA LEU A 152 -13.58 -11.92 20.43
C LEU A 152 -12.83 -11.96 19.09
N GLU A 153 -13.54 -11.86 17.95
CA GLU A 153 -12.90 -11.76 16.63
C GLU A 153 -12.11 -10.46 16.50
N LEU A 154 -12.64 -9.34 16.99
CA LEU A 154 -11.94 -8.05 16.98
C LEU A 154 -10.68 -8.08 17.86
N ALA A 155 -10.76 -8.67 19.04
CA ALA A 155 -9.61 -8.84 19.94
C ALA A 155 -8.51 -9.72 19.32
N LYS A 156 -8.88 -10.81 18.64
CA LYS A 156 -7.91 -11.67 17.91
C LYS A 156 -7.19 -10.89 16.81
N ALA A 157 -7.91 -10.10 16.02
CA ALA A 157 -7.31 -9.28 14.97
C ALA A 157 -6.35 -8.21 15.53
N GLN A 158 -6.67 -7.61 16.68
CA GLN A 158 -5.79 -6.66 17.35
C GLN A 158 -4.51 -7.31 17.87
N ILE A 159 -4.61 -8.54 18.41
CA ILE A 159 -3.44 -9.33 18.84
C ILE A 159 -2.53 -9.67 17.65
N GLU A 160 -3.11 -10.09 16.52
CA GLU A 160 -2.33 -10.36 15.29
C GLU A 160 -1.59 -9.11 14.80
N LEU A 161 -2.26 -7.95 14.78
CA LEU A 161 -1.66 -6.68 14.42
C LEU A 161 -0.49 -6.31 15.35
N ALA A 162 -0.68 -6.45 16.66
CA ALA A 162 0.36 -6.17 17.65
C ALA A 162 1.58 -7.10 17.48
N ASN A 163 1.35 -8.38 17.24
CA ASN A 163 2.42 -9.36 16.99
C ASN A 163 3.20 -9.03 15.70
N ALA A 164 2.53 -8.57 14.64
CA ALA A 164 3.19 -8.11 13.42
C ALA A 164 4.08 -6.88 13.67
N GLN A 165 3.63 -5.94 14.51
CA GLN A 165 4.43 -4.78 14.91
C GLN A 165 5.65 -5.15 15.75
N ILE A 166 5.51 -6.11 16.68
CA ILE A 166 6.64 -6.63 17.47
C ILE A 166 7.69 -7.23 16.55
N LYS A 167 7.29 -8.10 15.59
CA LYS A 167 8.22 -8.68 14.61
C LYS A 167 8.94 -7.62 13.77
N LEU A 168 8.25 -6.55 13.39
CA LEU A 168 8.87 -5.42 12.68
C LEU A 168 9.92 -4.72 13.54
N ILE A 169 9.65 -4.52 14.84
CA ILE A 169 10.59 -3.91 15.79
C ILE A 169 11.80 -4.82 16.01
N GLU A 170 11.59 -6.13 16.19
CA GLU A 170 12.67 -7.11 16.33
C GLU A 170 13.55 -7.18 15.08
N ALA A 171 12.95 -7.18 13.89
CA ALA A 171 13.69 -7.10 12.63
C ALA A 171 14.52 -5.81 12.54
N LYS A 172 13.96 -4.66 12.95
CA LYS A 172 14.70 -3.38 13.02
C LYS A 172 15.84 -3.43 14.02
N LYS A 173 15.64 -4.08 15.17
CA LYS A 173 16.66 -4.21 16.22
C LYS A 173 17.78 -5.17 15.79
N ALA A 174 17.45 -6.34 15.27
CA ALA A 174 18.40 -7.28 14.69
C ALA A 174 19.20 -6.63 13.54
N TYR A 175 18.55 -5.77 12.76
CA TYR A 175 19.22 -4.98 11.73
C TYR A 175 20.17 -3.91 12.30
N GLN A 176 19.80 -3.23 13.38
CA GLN A 176 20.70 -2.30 14.08
C GLN A 176 21.90 -3.03 14.71
N GLU A 177 21.69 -4.27 15.18
CA GLU A 177 22.74 -5.12 15.77
C GLU A 177 23.63 -5.78 14.71
N SER A 178 23.13 -6.00 13.48
CA SER A 178 23.87 -6.62 12.37
C SER A 178 24.94 -5.73 11.72
N SER A 179 25.29 -4.60 12.35
CA SER A 179 26.46 -3.77 12.04
C SER A 179 26.35 -2.85 10.81
N TYR A 180 25.17 -2.72 10.22
CA TYR A 180 24.93 -1.78 9.13
C TYR A 180 24.38 -0.46 9.67
N TRP A 181 25.07 0.65 9.36
CA TRP A 181 24.60 1.98 9.72
C TRP A 181 23.83 2.58 8.54
N ILE A 182 22.59 3.02 8.78
CA ILE A 182 21.89 3.88 7.83
C ILE A 182 22.39 5.29 8.08
N ARG A 183 23.24 5.80 7.19
CA ARG A 183 23.56 7.22 7.16
C ARG A 183 22.53 7.88 6.25
N GLU A 184 21.68 8.72 6.82
CA GLU A 184 20.91 9.65 6.01
C GLU A 184 21.88 10.68 5.45
N THR A 185 22.24 10.52 4.18
CA THR A 185 23.07 11.50 3.48
C THR A 185 22.18 12.43 2.69
N VAL A 186 22.54 13.71 2.70
CA VAL A 186 21.94 14.69 1.80
C VAL A 186 22.40 14.33 0.38
N GLY A 187 21.45 14.18 -0.54
CA GLY A 187 21.77 13.81 -1.92
C GLY A 187 22.80 14.74 -2.57
N THR A 188 23.56 14.23 -3.54
CA THR A 188 24.65 14.97 -4.20
C THR A 188 24.19 16.30 -4.80
N ALA A 189 22.96 16.35 -5.36
CA ALA A 189 22.37 17.59 -5.87
C ALA A 189 22.19 18.66 -4.78
N THR A 190 21.83 18.26 -3.56
CA THR A 190 21.68 19.17 -2.41
C THR A 190 23.05 19.61 -1.88
N LEU A 191 24.05 18.73 -1.91
CA LEU A 191 25.43 19.09 -1.56
C LEU A 191 26.03 20.09 -2.58
N ASP A 192 25.84 19.86 -3.89
CA ASP A 192 26.28 20.78 -4.95
C ASP A 192 25.62 22.17 -4.80
N TYR A 193 24.33 22.20 -4.43
CA TYR A 193 23.61 23.44 -4.16
C TYR A 193 24.16 24.16 -2.93
N LEU A 194 24.38 23.45 -1.82
CA LEU A 194 24.91 24.01 -0.57
C LEU A 194 26.35 24.52 -0.72
N ARG A 195 27.14 23.92 -1.62
CA ARG A 195 28.51 24.37 -1.95
C ARG A 195 28.54 25.54 -2.93
N GLY A 196 27.42 25.87 -3.57
CA GLY A 196 27.34 26.90 -4.61
C GLY A 196 27.94 26.48 -5.96
N ASP A 197 28.31 25.21 -6.12
CA ASP A 197 28.95 24.67 -7.32
C ASP A 197 27.99 24.64 -8.53
N LYS A 198 26.67 24.66 -8.27
CA LYS A 198 25.62 24.83 -9.28
C LYS A 198 24.60 25.87 -8.83
N PRO A 199 24.45 27.00 -9.53
CA PRO A 199 23.36 27.94 -9.27
C PRO A 199 22.06 27.34 -9.78
N LEU A 200 21.40 26.52 -8.96
CA LEU A 200 20.02 26.11 -9.20
C LEU A 200 19.09 27.24 -8.75
N ALA A 201 18.05 27.52 -9.54
CA ALA A 201 17.07 28.56 -9.24
C ALA A 201 16.23 28.29 -7.97
N LEU A 202 16.31 27.09 -7.39
CA LEU A 202 15.71 26.69 -6.11
C LEU A 202 16.56 25.60 -5.43
N PRO A 203 16.56 25.54 -4.08
CA PRO A 203 17.16 24.42 -3.35
C PRO A 203 16.45 23.11 -3.74
N PRO A 204 17.19 22.03 -4.06
CA PRO A 204 16.58 20.73 -4.31
C PRO A 204 15.88 20.25 -3.03
N ALA A 205 14.68 19.67 -3.18
CA ALA A 205 13.94 19.12 -2.05
C ALA A 205 14.85 18.12 -1.30
N PRO A 206 14.96 18.20 0.03
CA PRO A 206 15.77 17.27 0.79
C PRO A 206 15.10 15.91 0.73
N GLU A 207 15.54 15.07 -0.20
CA GLU A 207 15.16 13.67 -0.23
C GLU A 207 16.24 12.91 0.52
N PRO A 208 15.98 12.48 1.78
CA PRO A 208 16.98 11.76 2.56
C PRO A 208 17.36 10.49 1.80
N GLU A 209 18.61 10.40 1.39
CA GLU A 209 19.14 9.19 0.77
C GLU A 209 19.62 8.29 1.90
N LYS A 210 18.91 7.18 2.11
CA LYS A 210 19.39 6.14 3.04
C LYS A 210 20.56 5.45 2.37
N VAL A 211 21.76 5.69 2.89
CA VAL A 211 22.98 5.03 2.47
C VAL A 211 23.32 3.95 3.49
N PHE A 212 23.52 2.74 3.00
CA PHE A 212 23.94 1.60 3.80
C PHE A 212 25.46 1.63 3.88
N VAL A 213 25.98 1.66 5.11
CA VAL A 213 27.41 1.79 5.38
C VAL A 213 27.87 0.61 6.24
N GLU A 214 28.99 -0.02 5.87
CA GLU A 214 29.66 -1.03 6.70
C GLU A 214 30.34 -0.39 7.91
N LYS A 215 30.80 -1.22 8.86
CA LYS A 215 31.49 -0.78 10.10
C LYS A 215 32.76 0.04 9.85
N ASP A 216 33.42 -0.16 8.72
CA ASP A 216 34.62 0.58 8.32
C ASP A 216 34.31 1.94 7.64
N GLY A 217 33.03 2.28 7.49
CA GLY A 217 32.59 3.51 6.84
C GLY A 217 32.43 3.39 5.32
N SER A 218 32.67 2.22 4.74
CA SER A 218 32.49 2.00 3.30
C SER A 218 31.00 1.94 2.93
N VAL A 219 30.64 2.65 1.86
CA VAL A 219 29.26 2.70 1.37
C VAL A 219 28.97 1.44 0.56
N VAL A 220 28.10 0.58 1.10
CA VAL A 220 27.62 -0.62 0.42
C VAL A 220 26.37 -0.38 -0.43
N GLY A 221 25.75 0.80 -0.32
CA GLY A 221 24.91 1.39 -1.38
C GLY A 221 23.75 2.22 -0.87
N SER A 222 22.72 2.43 -1.68
CA SER A 222 21.69 3.46 -1.43
C SER A 222 20.28 2.98 -1.75
N SER A 223 19.31 3.48 -0.99
CA SER A 223 17.86 3.32 -1.20
C SER A 223 17.35 3.80 -2.57
N LYS A 224 18.09 4.68 -3.26
CA LYS A 224 17.74 5.19 -4.60
C LYS A 224 18.47 4.49 -5.72
N SER A 225 19.62 3.88 -5.46
CA SER A 225 20.31 3.12 -6.47
C SER A 225 19.59 1.79 -6.66
N ARG A 226 18.92 1.59 -7.81
CA ARG A 226 18.67 0.24 -8.29
C ARG A 226 20.03 -0.42 -8.38
N TYR A 227 20.37 -1.31 -7.46
CA TYR A 227 21.61 -2.04 -7.56
C TYR A 227 21.63 -2.72 -8.93
N SER A 228 22.62 -2.40 -9.74
CA SER A 228 22.84 -3.22 -10.92
C SER A 228 23.14 -4.63 -10.42
N LEU A 229 22.57 -5.65 -11.06
CA LEU A 229 22.80 -7.04 -10.67
C LEU A 229 24.30 -7.36 -10.64
N THR A 230 25.06 -6.72 -11.52
CA THR A 230 26.53 -6.70 -11.55
C THR A 230 27.14 -6.25 -10.22
N SER A 231 26.62 -5.19 -9.60
CA SER A 231 27.14 -4.70 -8.31
C SER A 231 26.83 -5.66 -7.17
N LEU A 232 25.65 -6.30 -7.18
CA LEU A 232 25.31 -7.33 -6.20
C LEU A 232 26.22 -8.55 -6.33
N LEU A 233 26.44 -9.03 -7.55
CA LEU A 233 27.36 -10.14 -7.82
C LEU A 233 28.79 -9.81 -7.36
N ARG A 234 29.28 -8.58 -7.59
CA ARG A 234 30.60 -8.17 -7.05
C ARG A 234 30.64 -8.18 -5.53
N SER A 235 29.59 -7.69 -4.87
CA SER A 235 29.51 -7.73 -3.40
C SER A 235 29.46 -9.15 -2.83
N ALA A 236 29.02 -10.13 -3.63
CA ALA A 236 29.05 -11.55 -3.30
C ALA A 236 30.39 -12.25 -3.62
N GLY A 237 31.42 -11.49 -4.03
CA GLY A 237 32.76 -12.00 -4.27
C GLY A 237 33.01 -12.55 -5.68
N TYR A 238 32.13 -12.29 -6.65
CA TYR A 238 32.41 -12.55 -8.06
C TYR A 238 33.37 -11.52 -8.63
N SER A 239 34.29 -11.94 -9.50
CA SER A 239 35.18 -11.01 -10.20
C SER A 239 34.39 -10.07 -11.12
N GLU A 240 34.99 -8.93 -11.51
CA GLU A 240 34.36 -7.96 -12.42
C GLU A 240 33.88 -8.60 -13.73
N LEU A 241 34.65 -9.55 -14.25
CA LEU A 241 34.36 -10.22 -15.52
C LEU A 241 33.20 -11.23 -15.38
N GLU A 242 33.16 -11.97 -14.27
CA GLU A 242 32.06 -12.89 -13.94
C GLU A 242 30.77 -12.12 -13.64
N ALA A 243 30.83 -11.06 -12.85
CA ALA A 243 29.67 -10.24 -12.50
C ALA A 243 29.01 -9.58 -13.73
N ARG A 244 29.78 -9.35 -14.80
CA ARG A 244 29.29 -8.85 -16.10
C ARG A 244 28.82 -9.96 -17.05
N SER A 245 29.05 -11.22 -16.72
CA SER A 245 28.60 -12.35 -17.54
C SER A 245 27.08 -12.37 -17.64
N ARG A 246 26.58 -12.35 -18.88
CA ARG A 246 25.13 -12.42 -19.15
C ARG A 246 24.53 -13.73 -18.64
N THR A 247 25.29 -14.83 -18.72
CA THR A 247 24.85 -16.15 -18.25
C THR A 247 24.68 -16.14 -16.74
N LEU A 248 25.65 -15.61 -15.99
CA LEU A 248 25.59 -15.52 -14.53
C LEU A 248 24.46 -14.57 -14.07
N GLN A 249 24.30 -13.44 -14.75
CA GLN A 249 23.20 -12.50 -14.46
C GLN A 249 21.82 -13.09 -14.76
N LYS A 250 21.69 -13.88 -15.83
CA LYS A 250 20.44 -14.58 -16.13
C LYS A 250 20.13 -15.62 -15.04
N GLN A 251 21.13 -16.42 -14.67
CA GLN A 251 21.04 -17.42 -13.61
C GLN A 251 20.60 -16.80 -12.28
N ALA A 252 21.26 -15.74 -11.85
CA ALA A 252 20.94 -15.05 -10.59
C ALA A 252 19.51 -14.49 -10.59
N LYS A 253 19.00 -14.00 -11.73
CA LYS A 253 17.60 -13.54 -11.82
C LYS A 253 16.60 -14.69 -11.70
N GLU A 254 16.90 -15.82 -12.32
CA GLU A 254 16.06 -17.02 -12.22
C GLU A 254 16.06 -17.57 -10.79
N ASP A 255 17.22 -17.61 -10.12
CA ASP A 255 17.32 -18.03 -8.71
C ASP A 255 16.46 -17.16 -7.79
N LEU A 256 16.57 -15.84 -7.95
CA LEU A 256 15.75 -14.88 -7.20
C LEU A 256 14.26 -15.06 -7.48
N ALA A 257 13.89 -15.31 -8.75
CA ALA A 257 12.50 -15.56 -9.11
C ALA A 257 11.96 -16.85 -8.48
N THR A 258 12.77 -17.91 -8.36
CA THR A 258 12.37 -19.17 -7.71
C THR A 258 12.02 -18.98 -6.24
N ILE A 259 12.67 -18.04 -5.55
CA ILE A 259 12.37 -17.71 -4.15
C ILE A 259 11.33 -16.59 -3.99
N GLY A 260 10.68 -16.18 -5.08
CA GLY A 260 9.61 -15.17 -5.09
C GLY A 260 10.10 -13.72 -5.13
N ILE A 261 11.40 -13.47 -5.31
CA ILE A 261 11.97 -12.13 -5.32
C ILE A 261 12.11 -11.65 -6.78
N ASN A 262 11.35 -10.62 -7.14
CA ASN A 262 11.43 -10.02 -8.46
C ASN A 262 12.45 -8.86 -8.47
N PHE A 263 13.60 -9.10 -9.11
CA PHE A 263 14.68 -8.13 -9.28
C PHE A 263 14.23 -6.80 -9.91
N THR A 264 13.16 -6.81 -10.71
CA THR A 264 12.66 -5.64 -11.44
C THR A 264 11.76 -4.75 -10.58
N THR A 265 11.03 -5.33 -9.62
CA THR A 265 10.05 -4.61 -8.78
C THR A 265 10.62 -4.13 -7.44
N GLY A 266 11.86 -4.51 -7.11
CA GLY A 266 12.72 -3.68 -6.27
C GLY A 266 12.60 -3.86 -4.76
N GLU A 267 12.94 -5.05 -4.26
CA GLU A 267 13.35 -5.24 -2.85
C GLU A 267 14.87 -5.49 -2.82
N GLY A 268 15.64 -4.44 -3.10
CA GLY A 268 17.09 -4.53 -3.31
C GLY A 268 17.89 -5.07 -2.13
N LEU A 269 17.37 -4.98 -0.91
CA LEU A 269 18.06 -5.44 0.31
C LEU A 269 18.05 -6.96 0.44
N GLU A 270 16.89 -7.59 0.28
CA GLU A 270 16.73 -9.04 0.39
C GLU A 270 17.53 -9.74 -0.71
N ILE A 271 17.57 -9.15 -1.91
CA ILE A 271 18.38 -9.60 -3.03
C ILE A 271 19.87 -9.53 -2.67
N ALA A 272 20.32 -8.41 -2.08
CA ALA A 272 21.73 -8.20 -1.78
C ALA A 272 22.23 -9.12 -0.66
N GLU A 273 21.40 -9.42 0.34
CA GLU A 273 21.73 -10.34 1.43
C GLU A 273 21.71 -11.79 0.96
N TYR A 274 20.74 -12.18 0.12
CA TYR A 274 20.68 -13.51 -0.49
C TYR A 274 21.91 -13.78 -1.36
N VAL A 275 22.22 -12.88 -2.30
CA VAL A 275 23.36 -13.03 -3.22
C VAL A 275 24.68 -13.04 -2.46
N ARG A 276 24.82 -12.31 -1.36
CA ARG A 276 26.01 -12.33 -0.49
C ARG A 276 26.16 -13.63 0.31
N SER A 277 25.06 -14.18 0.83
CA SER A 277 25.07 -15.40 1.64
C SER A 277 25.14 -16.68 0.80
N HIS A 278 24.73 -16.62 -0.46
CA HIS A 278 24.68 -17.77 -1.36
C HIS A 278 25.40 -17.42 -2.67
N LYS A 279 26.59 -17.99 -2.88
CA LYS A 279 27.17 -18.00 -4.22
C LYS A 279 26.17 -18.68 -5.16
N VAL A 280 25.81 -18.01 -6.26
CA VAL A 280 25.00 -18.54 -7.37
C VAL A 280 25.47 -19.97 -7.64
N CYS A 281 24.59 -20.92 -7.32
CA CYS A 281 24.94 -22.34 -7.33
C CYS A 281 25.05 -22.80 -8.78
N PRO A 282 26.06 -23.61 -9.13
CA PRO A 282 26.07 -24.35 -10.40
C PRO A 282 24.74 -25.09 -10.62
N GLU A 283 24.27 -25.16 -11.87
CA GLU A 283 22.94 -25.67 -12.22
C GLU A 283 22.67 -27.07 -11.65
N ASP A 284 23.70 -27.90 -11.54
CA ASP A 284 23.67 -29.25 -10.98
C ASP A 284 23.42 -29.30 -9.46
N ARG A 285 23.63 -28.19 -8.73
CA ARG A 285 23.41 -28.09 -7.27
C ARG A 285 22.25 -27.17 -6.88
N ARG A 286 21.61 -26.56 -7.88
CA ARG A 286 20.52 -25.60 -7.72
C ARG A 286 19.31 -26.20 -7.03
N GLN A 287 18.95 -27.44 -7.41
CA GLN A 287 17.81 -28.15 -6.84
C GLN A 287 18.03 -28.50 -5.36
N ASP A 288 19.26 -28.86 -4.98
CA ASP A 288 19.60 -29.19 -3.58
C ASP A 288 19.58 -27.95 -2.68
N ALA A 289 20.05 -26.81 -3.18
CA ALA A 289 20.00 -25.53 -2.45
C ALA A 289 18.56 -25.03 -2.29
N ILE A 290 17.72 -25.17 -3.32
CA ILE A 290 16.28 -24.85 -3.25
C ILE A 290 15.59 -25.79 -2.25
N ALA A 291 15.89 -27.09 -2.30
CA ALA A 291 15.34 -28.09 -1.38
C ALA A 291 15.74 -27.80 0.08
N ALA A 292 16.99 -27.40 0.33
CA ALA A 292 17.49 -27.02 1.66
C ALA A 292 16.81 -25.75 2.20
N LEU A 293 16.54 -24.75 1.34
CA LEU A 293 15.82 -23.53 1.70
C LEU A 293 14.32 -23.76 1.96
N VAL A 294 13.69 -24.65 1.19
CA VAL A 294 12.31 -25.09 1.43
C VAL A 294 12.24 -25.89 2.72
N GLN A 295 13.20 -26.79 2.99
CA GLN A 295 13.30 -27.50 4.26
C GLN A 295 13.54 -26.55 5.43
N SER A 296 14.42 -25.56 5.34
CA SER A 296 14.68 -24.62 6.45
C SER A 296 13.44 -23.78 6.80
N LYS A 297 12.66 -23.36 5.79
CA LYS A 297 11.38 -22.68 5.99
C LYS A 297 10.31 -23.61 6.58
N THR A 298 10.30 -24.89 6.21
CA THR A 298 9.38 -25.90 6.76
C THR A 298 9.73 -26.26 8.20
N THR A 299 11.02 -26.37 8.54
CA THR A 299 11.49 -26.64 9.90
C THR A 299 11.24 -25.45 10.83
N GLN A 300 11.36 -24.21 10.36
CA GLN A 300 10.92 -23.03 11.11
C GLN A 300 9.40 -22.98 11.33
N GLY A 301 8.61 -23.61 10.44
CA GLY A 301 7.17 -23.82 10.64
C GLY A 301 6.83 -24.95 11.62
N ASN A 302 7.65 -26.01 11.69
CA ASN A 302 7.38 -27.21 12.50
C ASN A 302 7.92 -27.16 13.94
N ILE A 303 8.84 -26.24 14.27
CA ILE A 303 9.30 -26.05 15.67
C ILE A 303 8.18 -25.54 16.60
N TRP A 304 7.01 -25.16 16.06
CA TRP A 304 5.84 -24.68 16.83
C TRP A 304 4.78 -25.75 17.17
N GLN A 305 5.07 -27.05 17.02
CA GLN A 305 4.14 -28.14 17.42
C GLN A 305 4.69 -29.19 18.41
N GLY A 306 5.89 -29.02 18.96
CA GLY A 306 6.42 -29.88 20.03
C GLY A 306 6.13 -29.30 21.40
N GLY A 307 5.28 -29.98 22.18
CA GLY A 307 4.80 -29.54 23.48
C GLY A 307 5.86 -29.46 24.59
N LEU A 308 5.43 -28.78 25.66
CA LEU A 308 5.98 -28.85 27.01
C LEU A 308 6.25 -30.31 27.41
N ASP A 309 7.48 -30.59 27.84
CA ASP A 309 7.75 -31.47 28.96
C ASP A 309 8.75 -30.74 29.86
N LEU A 310 8.29 -30.40 31.07
CA LEU A 310 9.08 -29.83 32.16
C LEU A 310 9.18 -30.89 33.25
N ASP A 311 10.40 -31.33 33.52
CA ASP A 311 10.87 -31.69 34.87
C ASP A 311 11.73 -30.52 35.40
#